data_AF-A0A944X7U0-F1
#
_entry.id   AF-A0A944X7U0-F1
#
_cell.length_a   1.000
_cell.length_b   1.000
_cell.length_c   1.000
_cell.angle_alpha   90.00
_cell.angle_beta   90.00
_cell.angle_gamma   90.00
#
_symmetry.space_group_name_H-M   'P 1'
#
loop_
_entity.id
_entity.type
_entity.pdbx_description
1 polymer ?
#
loop_
_entity_poly.entity_id
_entity_poly.type
_entity_poly.pdbx_seq_one_letter_code
_entity_poly.pdbx_strand_id
1 'polypeptide(L)'
;MLKGLLRNLLIATGVVGGSGILYLLLLDSVIMPRIVDVSRVTVPNVGNRTVPEAQRLIKQMGLRLTLRDSVYSDAPVGHVIDQEPGSGEHIKRARRVFVDVSRGPRRYLVPNITGGSQREARLQILGRQLLVGTVRLESSTAIPDGVVLRQSPVAGLELPRQGKVDLVVSSGSPFSPKDVPDVVGVSIQSVEDTLAKYEMRLGEIDERVAEHVLPGQILAQQPAGGALVPRHTPIDLVVSVRPVQEPE
;
A
#
# COMPACT_ATOMS: atom_id res chain seq x y z
N MET A 1 29.67 -92.15 1.51
CA MET A 1 30.40 -90.98 2.02
C MET A 1 29.81 -89.63 1.57
N LEU A 2 29.35 -89.47 0.32
CA LEU A 2 28.89 -88.17 -0.23
C LEU A 2 27.65 -87.56 0.46
N LYS A 3 26.66 -88.38 0.89
CA LYS A 3 25.42 -87.90 1.54
C LYS A 3 25.66 -87.23 2.91
N GLY A 4 26.66 -87.66 3.66
CA GLY A 4 27.01 -87.07 4.96
C GLY A 4 27.70 -85.71 4.81
N LEU A 5 28.54 -85.57 3.78
CA LEU A 5 29.22 -84.31 3.45
C LEU A 5 28.22 -83.24 2.97
N LEU A 6 27.28 -83.60 2.11
CA LEU A 6 26.23 -82.68 1.62
C LEU A 6 25.34 -82.15 2.75
N ARG A 7 24.96 -83.02 3.71
CA ARG A 7 24.14 -82.63 4.86
C ARG A 7 24.86 -81.63 5.77
N ASN A 8 26.15 -81.85 6.04
CA ASN A 8 26.95 -80.93 6.85
C ASN A 8 27.18 -79.59 6.13
N LEU A 9 27.33 -79.59 4.80
CA LEU A 9 27.46 -78.38 3.99
C LEU A 9 26.16 -77.55 3.97
N LEU A 10 25.00 -78.20 3.87
CA LEU A 10 23.68 -77.57 3.96
C LEU A 10 23.40 -76.98 5.36
N ILE A 11 23.78 -77.69 6.42
CA ILE A 11 23.65 -77.18 7.80
C ILE A 11 24.60 -76.00 8.02
N ALA A 12 25.85 -76.08 7.55
CA ALA A 12 26.82 -75.00 7.69
C ALA A 12 26.39 -73.72 6.96
N THR A 13 25.88 -73.85 5.73
CA THR A 13 25.35 -72.70 4.96
C THR A 13 24.07 -72.12 5.58
N GLY A 14 23.18 -72.96 6.12
CA GLY A 14 22.00 -72.52 6.86
C GLY A 14 22.33 -71.81 8.19
N VAL A 15 23.35 -72.28 8.92
CA VAL A 15 23.83 -71.63 10.16
C VAL A 15 24.51 -70.31 9.85
N VAL A 16 25.34 -70.23 8.81
CA VAL A 16 25.98 -68.98 8.39
C VAL A 16 24.95 -67.97 7.91
N GLY A 17 24.01 -68.38 7.04
CA GLY A 17 22.90 -67.52 6.59
C GLY A 17 21.99 -67.06 7.73
N GLY A 18 21.63 -67.97 8.64
CA GLY A 18 20.85 -67.65 9.84
C GLY A 18 21.58 -66.71 10.79
N SER A 19 22.89 -66.86 10.97
CA SER A 19 23.71 -65.97 11.81
C SER A 19 23.83 -64.57 11.22
N GLY A 20 23.93 -64.44 9.89
CA GLY A 20 23.93 -63.16 9.21
C GLY A 20 22.59 -62.43 9.32
N ILE A 21 21.47 -63.14 9.15
CA ILE A 21 20.13 -62.57 9.34
C ILE A 21 19.91 -62.17 10.80
N LEU A 22 20.30 -63.02 11.76
CA LEU A 22 20.21 -62.72 13.18
C LEU A 22 21.07 -61.50 13.57
N TYR A 23 22.26 -61.36 12.98
CA TYR A 23 23.11 -60.19 13.16
C TYR A 23 22.45 -58.92 12.61
N LEU A 24 21.86 -58.96 11.41
CA LEU A 24 21.12 -57.83 10.83
C LEU A 24 19.89 -57.46 11.68
N LEU A 25 19.15 -58.45 12.17
CA LEU A 25 18.00 -58.25 13.06
C LEU A 25 18.42 -57.68 14.42
N LEU A 26 19.54 -58.12 15.00
CA LEU A 26 20.10 -57.54 16.23
C LEU A 26 20.62 -56.12 16.01
N LEU A 27 21.24 -55.86 14.85
CA LEU A 27 21.64 -54.52 14.43
C LEU A 27 20.42 -53.60 14.39
N ASP A 28 19.35 -54.02 13.73
CA ASP A 28 18.13 -53.23 13.57
C ASP A 28 17.31 -53.09 14.86
N SER A 29 17.17 -54.15 15.66
CA SER A 29 16.28 -54.14 16.84
C SER A 29 16.94 -53.68 18.13
N VAL A 30 18.27 -53.78 18.26
CA VAL A 30 18.98 -53.52 19.54
C VAL A 30 20.01 -52.40 19.42
N ILE A 31 20.76 -52.37 18.32
CA ILE A 31 21.88 -51.44 18.12
C ILE A 31 21.39 -50.12 17.51
N MET A 32 20.61 -50.17 16.43
CA MET A 32 20.08 -48.99 15.73
C MET A 32 19.24 -48.07 16.63
N PRO A 33 18.29 -48.56 17.46
CA PRO A 33 17.49 -47.67 18.30
C PRO A 33 18.36 -46.89 19.29
N ARG A 34 19.41 -47.52 19.85
CA ARG A 34 20.31 -46.86 20.80
C ARG A 34 21.23 -45.83 20.18
N ILE A 35 21.54 -45.94 18.88
CA ILE A 35 22.37 -44.97 18.16
C ILE A 35 21.54 -43.79 17.64
N VAL A 36 20.29 -44.05 17.21
CA VAL A 36 19.44 -43.05 16.52
C VAL A 36 18.47 -42.32 17.47
N ASP A 37 18.23 -42.84 18.67
CA ASP A 37 17.41 -42.19 19.71
C ASP A 37 18.21 -41.09 20.41
N VAL A 38 18.12 -39.88 19.86
CA VAL A 38 18.74 -38.67 20.41
C VAL A 38 17.72 -37.88 21.22
N SER A 39 18.19 -37.27 22.32
CA SER A 39 17.34 -36.47 23.20
C SER A 39 16.54 -35.43 22.41
N ARG A 40 15.22 -35.44 22.61
CA ARG A 40 14.32 -34.42 22.07
C ARG A 40 14.26 -33.22 23.00
N VAL A 41 14.08 -32.04 22.43
CA VAL A 41 13.96 -30.78 23.15
C VAL A 41 12.78 -30.00 22.59
N THR A 42 12.15 -29.22 23.46
CA THR A 42 11.04 -28.35 23.08
C THR A 42 11.56 -27.08 22.43
N VAL A 43 10.99 -26.71 21.29
CA VAL A 43 11.32 -25.47 20.58
C VAL A 43 10.78 -24.27 21.37
N PRO A 44 11.62 -23.33 21.82
CA PRO A 44 11.16 -22.16 22.56
C PRO A 44 10.42 -21.18 21.64
N ASN A 45 9.56 -20.34 22.22
CA ASN A 45 8.94 -19.22 21.50
C ASN A 45 9.93 -18.06 21.36
N VAL A 46 10.30 -17.76 20.12
CA VAL A 46 11.15 -16.62 19.79
C VAL A 46 10.44 -15.53 18.98
N GLY A 47 9.13 -15.65 18.75
CA GLY A 47 8.34 -14.63 18.07
C GLY A 47 8.40 -13.28 18.78
N ASN A 48 8.49 -12.20 18.00
CA ASN A 48 8.68 -10.82 18.46
C ASN A 48 9.90 -10.58 19.37
N ARG A 49 10.89 -11.48 19.39
CA ARG A 49 12.17 -11.25 20.06
C ARG A 49 13.23 -10.78 19.08
N THR A 50 14.26 -10.11 19.58
CA THR A 50 15.43 -9.75 18.77
C THR A 50 16.23 -11.00 18.38
N VAL A 51 16.90 -10.98 17.23
CA VAL A 51 17.77 -12.10 16.80
C VAL A 51 18.77 -12.54 17.89
N PRO A 52 19.46 -11.63 18.62
CA PRO A 52 20.36 -12.03 19.70
C PRO A 52 19.66 -12.74 20.87
N GLU A 53 18.46 -12.30 21.26
CA GLU A 53 17.67 -12.96 22.30
C GLU A 53 17.16 -14.33 21.87
N ALA A 54 16.61 -14.41 20.65
CA ALA A 54 16.17 -15.65 20.04
C ALA A 54 17.30 -16.69 19.97
N GLN A 55 18.49 -16.24 19.57
CA GLN A 55 19.68 -17.09 19.50
C GLN A 55 20.09 -17.62 20.87
N ARG A 56 20.01 -16.81 21.94
CA ARG A 56 20.30 -17.25 23.31
C ARG A 56 19.32 -18.33 23.78
N LEU A 57 18.02 -18.11 23.59
CA LEU A 57 16.97 -19.06 23.99
C LEU A 57 17.07 -20.40 23.24
N ILE A 58 17.27 -20.34 21.92
CA ILE A 58 17.41 -21.54 21.09
C ILE A 58 18.69 -22.30 21.44
N LYS A 59 19.79 -21.59 21.69
CA LYS A 59 21.07 -22.21 22.10
C LYS A 59 20.98 -22.86 23.47
N GLN A 60 20.23 -22.28 24.42
CA GLN A 60 19.98 -22.89 25.74
C GLN A 60 19.28 -24.24 25.64
N MET A 61 18.37 -24.41 24.67
CA MET A 61 17.72 -25.69 24.40
C MET A 61 18.61 -26.67 23.61
N GLY A 62 19.86 -26.31 23.29
CA GLY A 62 20.77 -27.14 22.47
C GLY A 62 20.36 -27.21 21.00
N LEU A 63 19.58 -26.24 20.52
CA LEU A 63 19.19 -26.05 19.13
C LEU A 63 20.07 -24.98 18.46
N ARG A 64 19.97 -24.84 17.14
CA ARG A 64 20.73 -23.86 16.35
C ARG A 64 19.79 -22.92 15.62
N LEU A 65 19.89 -21.61 15.86
CA LEU A 65 19.14 -20.62 15.09
C LEU A 65 19.78 -20.48 13.69
N THR A 66 18.96 -20.41 12.65
CA THR A 66 19.40 -20.09 11.28
C THR A 66 18.46 -19.05 10.69
N LEU A 67 19.00 -17.94 10.20
CA LEU A 67 18.20 -16.96 9.48
C LEU A 67 17.80 -17.54 8.12
N ARG A 68 16.50 -17.59 7.83
CA ARG A 68 15.97 -18.08 6.55
C ARG A 68 15.73 -16.92 5.60
N ASP A 69 14.89 -15.96 6.00
CA ASP A 69 14.61 -14.76 5.19
C ASP A 69 14.49 -13.47 6.04
N SER A 70 14.45 -12.33 5.37
CA SER A 70 14.15 -11.01 5.93
C SER A 70 13.05 -10.34 5.11
N VAL A 71 11.90 -10.08 5.71
CA VAL A 71 10.72 -9.55 5.01
C VAL A 71 10.19 -8.27 5.65
N TYR A 72 9.50 -7.44 4.88
CA TYR A 72 8.84 -6.25 5.43
C TYR A 72 7.64 -6.66 6.28
N SER A 73 7.54 -6.10 7.49
CA SER A 73 6.43 -6.32 8.41
C SER A 73 6.26 -5.11 9.33
N ASP A 74 5.15 -5.02 10.05
CA ASP A 74 4.93 -3.91 10.99
C ASP A 74 5.80 -4.03 12.26
N ALA A 75 6.44 -5.18 12.50
CA ALA A 75 7.35 -5.37 13.61
C ALA A 75 8.67 -4.58 13.42
N PRO A 76 9.37 -4.16 14.48
CA PRO A 76 10.61 -3.41 14.35
C PRO A 76 11.72 -4.24 13.69
N VAL A 77 12.66 -3.56 13.03
CA VAL A 77 13.78 -4.20 12.34
C VAL A 77 14.53 -5.18 13.26
N GLY A 78 14.84 -6.37 12.77
CA GLY A 78 15.62 -7.37 13.50
C GLY A 78 14.84 -8.20 14.53
N HIS A 79 13.51 -8.07 14.56
CA HIS A 79 12.64 -8.96 15.34
C HIS A 79 12.24 -10.18 14.52
N VAL A 80 12.15 -11.33 15.18
CA VAL A 80 11.65 -12.57 14.57
C VAL A 80 10.14 -12.47 14.37
N ILE A 81 9.69 -12.69 13.14
CA ILE A 81 8.28 -12.64 12.76
C ILE A 81 7.67 -14.03 12.58
N ASP A 82 8.50 -14.99 12.20
CA ASP A 82 8.10 -16.37 11.96
C ASP A 82 9.25 -17.31 12.35
N GLN A 83 8.89 -18.50 12.81
CA GLN A 83 9.84 -19.54 13.17
C GLN A 83 9.35 -20.91 12.69
N GLU A 84 10.29 -21.72 12.21
CA GLU A 84 10.05 -23.09 11.79
C GLU A 84 11.22 -23.97 12.27
N PRO A 85 10.99 -24.99 13.10
CA PRO A 85 9.70 -25.49 13.58
C PRO A 85 8.97 -24.55 14.56
N GLY A 86 7.66 -24.74 14.67
CA GLY A 86 6.78 -23.94 15.51
C GLY A 86 7.11 -24.03 17.00
N SER A 87 6.68 -23.03 17.76
CA SER A 87 6.88 -23.04 19.21
C SER A 87 6.17 -24.22 19.87
N GLY A 88 6.82 -24.86 20.85
CA GLY A 88 6.27 -26.01 21.58
C GLY A 88 6.52 -27.36 20.90
N GLU A 89 7.02 -27.38 19.66
CA GLU A 89 7.34 -28.62 18.98
C GLU A 89 8.52 -29.38 19.63
N HIS A 90 8.49 -30.70 19.53
CA HIS A 90 9.55 -31.56 20.05
C HIS A 90 10.45 -32.06 18.91
N ILE A 91 11.66 -31.52 18.84
CA ILE A 91 12.63 -31.89 17.81
C ILE A 91 13.91 -32.48 18.40
N LYS A 92 14.63 -33.24 17.59
CA LYS A 92 15.94 -33.78 17.97
C LYS A 92 16.89 -32.63 18.33
N ARG A 93 17.71 -32.81 19.37
CA ARG A 93 18.77 -31.86 19.74
C ARG A 93 19.70 -31.56 18.55
N ALA A 94 20.33 -30.39 18.56
CA ALA A 94 21.22 -29.88 17.51
C ALA A 94 20.56 -29.61 16.14
N ARG A 95 19.23 -29.76 16.02
CA ARG A 95 18.48 -29.33 14.83
C ARG A 95 18.46 -27.81 14.72
N ARG A 96 18.23 -27.36 13.49
CA ARG A 96 18.10 -25.95 13.16
C ARG A 96 16.65 -25.50 13.36
N VAL A 97 16.50 -24.31 13.92
CA VAL A 97 15.27 -23.54 13.93
C VAL A 97 15.50 -22.37 12.98
N PHE A 98 14.74 -22.36 11.89
CA PHE A 98 14.72 -21.30 10.92
C PHE A 98 13.88 -20.15 11.45
N VAL A 99 14.35 -18.93 11.27
CA VAL A 99 13.60 -17.73 11.63
C VAL A 99 13.56 -16.78 10.45
N ASP A 100 12.42 -16.14 10.26
CA ASP A 100 12.30 -14.98 9.38
C ASP A 100 12.27 -13.73 10.24
N VAL A 101 12.95 -12.68 9.79
CA VAL A 101 13.09 -11.43 10.55
C VAL A 101 12.45 -10.26 9.84
N SER A 102 11.97 -9.31 10.63
CA SER A 102 11.42 -8.07 10.11
C SER A 102 12.52 -7.16 9.57
N ARG A 103 12.30 -6.64 8.36
CA ARG A 103 13.00 -5.50 7.76
C ARG A 103 12.38 -4.15 8.15
N GLY A 104 11.42 -4.17 9.08
CA GLY A 104 10.60 -3.02 9.44
C GLY A 104 9.44 -2.79 8.45
N PRO A 105 8.59 -1.79 8.72
CA PRO A 105 7.49 -1.43 7.84
C PRO A 105 8.01 -1.01 6.46
N ARG A 106 7.31 -1.43 5.40
CA ARG A 106 7.67 -1.02 4.04
C ARG A 106 7.46 0.49 3.86
N ARG A 107 8.50 1.17 3.38
CA ARG A 107 8.51 2.61 3.10
C ARG A 107 8.42 2.89 1.60
N TYR A 108 7.87 4.04 1.24
CA TYR A 108 7.67 4.51 -0.13
C TYR A 108 8.25 5.93 -0.26
N LEU A 109 9.08 6.12 -1.27
CA LEU A 109 9.72 7.42 -1.52
C LEU A 109 8.71 8.41 -2.11
N VAL A 110 8.68 9.61 -1.53
CA VAL A 110 7.92 10.75 -2.03
C VAL A 110 8.54 11.21 -3.36
N PRO A 111 7.78 11.24 -4.47
CA PRO A 111 8.29 11.70 -5.76
C PRO A 111 8.53 13.22 -5.76
N ASN A 112 9.38 13.69 -6.66
CA ASN A 112 9.50 15.12 -6.95
C ASN A 112 8.44 15.51 -7.99
N ILE A 113 7.45 16.28 -7.56
CA ILE A 113 6.30 16.71 -8.37
C ILE A 113 6.27 18.23 -8.55
N THR A 114 7.26 18.95 -8.00
CA THR A 114 7.36 20.41 -8.09
C THR A 114 7.67 20.82 -9.53
N GLY A 115 6.97 21.84 -10.03
CA GLY A 115 7.08 22.30 -11.43
C GLY A 115 6.26 21.48 -12.43
N GLY A 116 5.71 20.34 -12.04
CA GLY A 116 4.79 19.56 -12.87
C GLY A 116 3.34 20.08 -12.80
N SER A 117 2.48 19.59 -13.70
CA SER A 117 1.04 19.87 -13.61
C SER A 117 0.41 19.17 -12.41
N GLN A 118 -0.65 19.74 -11.84
CA GLN A 118 -1.40 19.09 -10.75
C GLN A 118 -1.88 17.68 -11.13
N ARG A 119 -2.31 17.47 -12.37
CA ARG A 119 -2.75 16.16 -12.86
C ARG A 119 -1.62 15.14 -12.87
N GLU A 120 -0.46 15.51 -13.40
CA GLU A 120 0.72 14.66 -13.42
C GLU A 120 1.19 14.33 -12.01
N ALA A 121 1.27 15.34 -11.14
CA ALA A 121 1.63 15.18 -9.73
C ALA A 121 0.74 14.13 -9.03
N ARG A 122 -0.58 14.18 -9.24
CA ARG A 122 -1.52 13.18 -8.70
C ARG A 122 -1.21 11.77 -9.19
N LEU A 123 -0.93 11.58 -10.48
CA LEU A 123 -0.59 10.27 -11.05
C LEU A 123 0.73 9.73 -10.48
N GLN A 124 1.75 10.58 -10.35
CA GLN A 124 3.03 10.19 -9.79
C GLN A 124 2.91 9.78 -8.31
N ILE A 125 2.12 10.51 -7.51
CA ILE A 125 1.84 10.16 -6.11
C ILE A 125 1.15 8.80 -6.01
N LEU A 126 0.05 8.60 -6.75
CA LEU A 126 -0.72 7.35 -6.72
C LEU A 126 0.10 6.16 -7.23
N GLY A 127 0.93 6.36 -8.26
CA GLY A 127 1.85 5.36 -8.78
C GLY A 127 2.89 4.88 -7.75
N ARG A 128 3.17 5.68 -6.71
CA ARG A 128 4.04 5.31 -5.58
C ARG A 128 3.28 4.69 -4.40
N GLN A 129 2.00 4.35 -4.55
CA GLN A 129 1.14 3.86 -3.47
C GLN A 129 0.99 4.86 -2.30
N LEU A 130 1.19 6.15 -2.61
CA LEU A 130 0.93 7.28 -1.74
C LEU A 130 -0.43 7.90 -2.10
N LEU A 131 -0.94 8.75 -1.22
CA LEU A 131 -2.20 9.46 -1.42
C LEU A 131 -1.96 10.95 -1.58
N VAL A 132 -2.83 11.59 -2.37
CA VAL A 132 -2.87 13.04 -2.46
C VAL A 132 -3.54 13.57 -1.19
N GLY A 133 -2.86 14.48 -0.51
CA GLY A 133 -3.37 15.13 0.68
C GLY A 133 -4.20 16.37 0.33
N THR A 134 -3.97 17.43 1.11
CA THR A 134 -4.59 18.73 0.90
C THR A 134 -4.01 19.41 -0.32
N VAL A 135 -4.86 20.00 -1.15
CA VAL A 135 -4.44 20.89 -2.24
C VAL A 135 -4.79 22.31 -1.85
N ARG A 136 -3.78 23.17 -1.76
CA ARG A 136 -3.95 24.62 -1.57
C ARG A 136 -3.60 25.35 -2.85
N LEU A 137 -4.30 26.44 -3.11
CA LEU A 137 -4.02 27.34 -4.22
C LEU A 137 -3.28 28.56 -3.70
N GLU A 138 -2.27 29.00 -4.43
CA GLU A 138 -1.50 30.21 -4.11
C GLU A 138 -1.19 30.97 -5.40
N SER A 139 -1.39 32.27 -5.40
CA SER A 139 -1.12 33.09 -6.58
C SER A 139 0.37 33.24 -6.82
N SER A 140 0.78 33.16 -8.09
CA SER A 140 2.18 33.34 -8.51
C SER A 140 2.24 34.11 -9.80
N THR A 141 3.04 35.17 -9.85
CA THR A 141 3.30 35.92 -11.09
C THR A 141 4.30 35.21 -12.01
N ALA A 142 5.09 34.27 -11.48
CA ALA A 142 6.14 33.58 -12.22
C ALA A 142 5.72 32.20 -12.74
N ILE A 143 4.79 31.53 -12.06
CA ILE A 143 4.43 30.14 -12.34
C ILE A 143 2.99 30.07 -12.87
N PRO A 144 2.75 29.43 -14.03
CA PRO A 144 1.41 29.31 -14.62
C PRO A 144 0.40 28.62 -13.71
N ASP A 145 -0.88 28.92 -13.95
CA ASP A 145 -2.00 28.27 -13.27
C ASP A 145 -1.97 26.74 -13.43
N GLY A 146 -2.30 26.01 -12.37
CA GLY A 146 -2.35 24.54 -12.35
C GLY A 146 -1.00 23.83 -12.18
N VAL A 147 0.11 24.57 -12.04
CA VAL A 147 1.46 24.02 -11.80
C VAL A 147 1.76 23.93 -10.31
N VAL A 148 2.38 22.83 -9.87
CA VAL A 148 2.74 22.63 -8.46
C VAL A 148 3.90 23.55 -8.06
N LEU A 149 3.64 24.47 -7.13
CA LEU A 149 4.62 25.40 -6.55
C LEU A 149 5.52 24.70 -5.54
N ARG A 150 4.90 23.92 -4.66
CA ARG A 150 5.56 23.21 -3.57
C ARG A 150 4.76 21.98 -3.16
N GLN A 151 5.45 21.03 -2.58
CA GLN A 151 4.90 19.80 -2.03
C GLN A 151 5.30 19.66 -0.56
N SER A 152 4.49 18.95 0.21
CA SER A 152 4.85 18.50 1.55
C SER A 152 4.34 17.08 1.76
N PRO A 153 5.17 16.09 2.12
CA PRO A 153 6.60 16.24 2.43
C PRO A 153 7.50 16.47 1.21
N VAL A 154 8.76 16.82 1.48
CA VAL A 154 9.78 17.03 0.44
C VAL A 154 10.09 15.73 -0.31
N ALA A 155 10.51 15.88 -1.57
CA ALA A 155 10.90 14.74 -2.40
C ALA A 155 12.03 13.94 -1.76
N GLY A 156 12.01 12.62 -1.94
CA GLY A 156 12.99 11.69 -1.37
C GLY A 156 12.72 11.29 0.08
N LEU A 157 11.78 11.94 0.80
CA LEU A 157 11.35 11.47 2.11
C LEU A 157 10.64 10.12 1.99
N GLU A 158 10.78 9.27 3.01
CA GLU A 158 10.13 7.97 3.09
C GLU A 158 8.83 8.03 3.91
N LEU A 159 7.71 7.67 3.27
CA LEU A 159 6.41 7.56 3.91
C LEU A 159 5.95 6.10 4.03
N PRO A 160 5.09 5.78 5.01
CA PRO A 160 4.38 4.50 5.01
C PRO A 160 3.45 4.40 3.80
N ARG A 161 2.94 3.19 3.55
CA ARG A 161 1.90 2.96 2.55
C ARG A 161 0.72 3.93 2.79
N GLN A 162 0.15 4.47 1.72
CA GLN A 162 -0.94 5.45 1.80
C GLN A 162 -0.60 6.75 2.56
N GLY A 163 0.69 7.03 2.79
CA GLY A 163 1.13 8.34 3.27
C GLY A 163 0.65 9.46 2.35
N LYS A 164 0.28 10.61 2.94
CA LYS A 164 -0.28 11.74 2.22
C LYS A 164 0.80 12.72 1.77
N VAL A 165 0.67 13.23 0.55
CA VAL A 165 1.49 14.31 0.00
C VAL A 165 0.57 15.48 -0.33
N ASP A 166 0.71 16.55 0.44
CA ASP A 166 0.04 17.83 0.25
C ASP A 166 0.70 18.61 -0.89
N LEU A 167 -0.12 19.38 -1.59
CA LEU A 167 0.24 20.15 -2.77
C LEU A 167 -0.12 21.62 -2.54
N VAL A 168 0.78 22.52 -2.92
CA VAL A 168 0.42 23.91 -3.19
C VAL A 168 0.57 24.13 -4.68
N VAL A 169 -0.54 24.48 -5.32
CA VAL A 169 -0.65 24.66 -6.76
C VAL A 169 -0.78 26.15 -7.05
N SER A 170 -0.09 26.61 -8.08
CA SER A 170 -0.20 27.97 -8.54
C SER A 170 -1.62 28.18 -9.06
N SER A 171 -2.30 29.21 -8.56
CA SER A 171 -3.48 29.72 -9.24
C SER A 171 -3.10 30.64 -10.40
N GLY A 172 -1.82 30.92 -10.66
CA GLY A 172 -1.36 31.87 -11.68
C GLY A 172 -1.34 33.31 -11.17
N SER A 173 -1.10 34.27 -12.08
CA SER A 173 -0.98 35.67 -11.69
C SER A 173 -2.33 36.21 -11.19
N PRO A 174 -2.36 36.96 -10.07
CA PRO A 174 -3.61 37.58 -9.62
C PRO A 174 -4.13 38.61 -10.63
N PHE A 175 -3.24 39.12 -11.50
CA PHE A 175 -3.56 40.09 -12.54
C PHE A 175 -3.75 39.47 -13.92
N SER A 176 -3.59 38.14 -14.08
CA SER A 176 -3.92 37.49 -15.35
C SER A 176 -5.44 37.43 -15.47
N PRO A 177 -6.04 38.04 -16.51
CA PRO A 177 -7.46 37.88 -16.74
C PRO A 177 -7.81 36.41 -17.00
N LYS A 178 -8.99 36.00 -16.55
CA LYS A 178 -9.60 34.70 -16.74
C LYS A 178 -10.74 34.83 -17.75
N ASP A 179 -10.91 33.81 -18.58
CA ASP A 179 -12.05 33.71 -19.47
C ASP A 179 -13.32 33.49 -18.67
N VAL A 180 -14.32 34.34 -18.93
CA VAL A 180 -15.66 34.19 -18.36
C VAL A 180 -16.32 32.97 -19.01
N PRO A 181 -16.81 31.99 -18.23
CA PRO A 181 -17.55 30.87 -18.79
C PRO A 181 -18.86 31.36 -19.41
N ASP A 182 -19.25 30.75 -20.53
CA ASP A 182 -20.60 30.94 -21.09
C ASP A 182 -21.57 30.03 -20.34
N VAL A 183 -22.46 30.65 -19.58
CA VAL A 183 -23.49 30.02 -18.76
C VAL A 183 -24.90 30.30 -19.30
N VAL A 184 -25.04 30.94 -20.46
CA VAL A 184 -26.35 31.18 -21.08
C VAL A 184 -27.01 29.84 -21.45
N GLY A 185 -28.30 29.69 -21.10
CA GLY A 185 -29.07 28.47 -21.29
C GLY A 185 -28.86 27.39 -20.21
N VAL A 186 -27.90 27.60 -19.30
CA VAL A 186 -27.66 26.70 -18.16
C VAL A 186 -28.66 26.99 -17.03
N SER A 187 -28.96 25.98 -16.21
CA SER A 187 -29.79 26.13 -15.02
C SER A 187 -29.04 26.86 -13.90
N ILE A 188 -29.69 27.82 -13.25
CA ILE A 188 -29.14 28.61 -12.14
C ILE A 188 -28.55 27.73 -11.02
N GLN A 189 -29.14 26.56 -10.77
CA GLN A 189 -28.68 25.61 -9.74
C GLN A 189 -27.28 25.05 -10.01
N SER A 190 -26.90 24.88 -11.28
CA SER A 190 -25.58 24.36 -11.68
C SER A 190 -24.56 25.47 -11.96
N VAL A 191 -25.02 26.71 -12.01
CA VAL A 191 -24.20 27.86 -12.40
C VAL A 191 -23.30 28.29 -11.26
N GLU A 192 -23.78 28.21 -10.02
CA GLU A 192 -22.95 28.49 -8.85
C GLU A 192 -21.70 27.61 -8.82
N ASP A 193 -21.86 26.30 -9.04
CA ASP A 193 -20.74 25.35 -9.12
C ASP A 193 -19.80 25.66 -10.29
N THR A 194 -20.37 26.06 -11.43
CA THR A 194 -19.60 26.42 -12.62
C THR A 194 -18.80 27.69 -12.36
N LEU A 195 -19.40 28.76 -11.87
CA LEU A 195 -18.71 30.00 -11.55
C LEU A 195 -17.62 29.78 -10.49
N ALA A 196 -17.92 29.01 -9.44
CA ALA A 196 -16.95 28.64 -8.41
C ALA A 196 -15.73 27.90 -8.99
N LYS A 197 -15.96 26.98 -9.93
CA LYS A 197 -14.89 26.25 -10.63
C LYS A 197 -13.98 27.15 -11.46
N TYR A 198 -14.53 28.22 -12.06
CA TYR A 198 -13.76 29.21 -12.82
C TYR A 198 -13.24 30.37 -11.93
N GLU A 199 -13.34 30.22 -10.61
CA GLU A 199 -12.94 31.23 -9.61
C GLU A 199 -13.69 32.57 -9.75
N MET A 200 -14.89 32.54 -10.33
CA MET A 200 -15.82 33.67 -10.45
C MET A 200 -16.87 33.61 -9.34
N ARG A 201 -17.53 34.74 -9.07
CA ARG A 201 -18.58 34.82 -8.05
C ARG A 201 -19.92 35.16 -8.70
N LEU A 202 -20.99 34.68 -8.10
CA LEU A 202 -22.35 35.08 -8.50
C LEU A 202 -22.56 36.55 -8.11
N GLY A 203 -22.94 37.36 -9.10
CA GLY A 203 -23.28 38.77 -8.94
C GLY A 203 -24.77 38.96 -8.67
N GLU A 204 -25.34 40.02 -9.22
CA GLU A 204 -26.77 40.32 -9.15
C GLU A 204 -27.57 39.33 -10.00
N ILE A 205 -28.75 38.94 -9.51
CA ILE A 205 -29.68 38.07 -10.24
C ILE A 205 -30.93 38.88 -10.57
N ASP A 206 -31.13 39.13 -11.85
CA ASP A 206 -32.34 39.74 -12.38
C ASP A 206 -33.29 38.67 -12.90
N GLU A 207 -34.56 38.76 -12.58
CA GLU A 207 -35.58 37.86 -13.10
C GLU A 207 -36.30 38.49 -14.29
N ARG A 208 -36.45 37.73 -15.38
CA ARG A 208 -37.19 38.16 -16.56
C ARG A 208 -38.17 37.10 -17.02
N VAL A 209 -39.40 37.53 -17.31
CA VAL A 209 -40.43 36.65 -17.86
C VAL A 209 -40.00 36.19 -19.26
N ALA A 210 -40.04 34.88 -19.48
CA ALA A 210 -39.73 34.27 -20.77
C ALA A 210 -40.74 33.16 -21.09
N GLU A 211 -41.53 33.36 -22.15
CA GLU A 211 -42.62 32.45 -22.52
C GLU A 211 -42.14 31.13 -23.14
N HIS A 212 -40.97 31.13 -23.78
CA HIS A 212 -40.43 29.99 -24.54
C HIS A 212 -39.16 29.38 -23.91
N VAL A 213 -38.89 29.70 -22.65
CA VAL A 213 -37.69 29.24 -21.92
C VAL A 213 -38.14 28.58 -20.63
N LEU A 214 -37.51 27.47 -20.26
CA LEU A 214 -37.82 26.80 -18.99
C LEU A 214 -37.50 27.76 -17.84
N PRO A 215 -38.32 27.83 -16.78
CA PRO A 215 -38.01 28.66 -15.62
C PRO A 215 -36.72 28.20 -14.93
N GLY A 216 -35.92 29.15 -14.46
CA GLY A 216 -34.63 28.91 -13.81
C GLY A 216 -33.46 28.75 -14.78
N GLN A 217 -33.63 29.06 -16.07
CA GLN A 217 -32.54 29.10 -17.06
C GLN A 217 -31.97 30.52 -17.19
N ILE A 218 -30.68 30.61 -17.43
CA ILE A 218 -30.01 31.89 -17.68
C ILE A 218 -30.32 32.38 -19.09
N LEU A 219 -30.89 33.57 -19.17
CA LEU A 219 -31.22 34.28 -20.40
C LEU A 219 -30.06 35.16 -20.89
N ALA A 220 -29.34 35.76 -19.95
CA ALA A 220 -28.19 36.60 -20.24
C ALA A 220 -27.23 36.59 -19.05
N GLN A 221 -25.97 36.90 -19.33
CA GLN A 221 -24.93 37.07 -18.33
C GLN A 221 -24.16 38.35 -18.63
N GLN A 222 -23.60 38.95 -17.59
CA GLN A 222 -22.66 40.06 -17.70
C GLN A 222 -21.54 39.89 -16.68
N PRO A 223 -20.25 39.93 -17.08
CA PRO A 223 -19.70 40.03 -18.43
C PRO A 223 -20.05 38.87 -19.39
N ALA A 224 -20.03 39.15 -20.70
CA ALA A 224 -20.33 38.14 -21.73
C ALA A 224 -19.34 36.97 -21.72
N GLY A 225 -19.79 35.78 -22.15
CA GLY A 225 -18.95 34.59 -22.26
C GLY A 225 -17.72 34.83 -23.13
N GLY A 226 -16.55 34.36 -22.67
CA GLY A 226 -15.26 34.60 -23.32
C GLY A 226 -14.65 35.99 -23.06
N ALA A 227 -15.29 36.85 -22.28
CA ALA A 227 -14.66 38.08 -21.82
C ALA A 227 -13.48 37.76 -20.87
N LEU A 228 -12.44 38.58 -20.92
CA LEU A 228 -11.26 38.46 -20.07
C LEU A 228 -11.43 39.37 -18.85
N VAL A 229 -11.69 38.78 -17.68
CA VAL A 229 -11.97 39.51 -16.44
C VAL A 229 -11.02 39.11 -15.30
N PRO A 230 -10.79 39.98 -14.31
CA PRO A 230 -10.04 39.59 -13.11
C PRO A 230 -10.68 38.40 -12.39
N ARG A 231 -9.89 37.68 -11.60
CA ARG A 231 -10.42 36.62 -10.73
C ARG A 231 -11.40 37.20 -9.73
N HIS A 232 -12.36 36.37 -9.31
CA HIS A 232 -13.40 36.74 -8.35
C HIS A 232 -14.32 37.89 -8.80
N THR A 233 -14.33 38.20 -10.10
CA THR A 233 -15.28 39.17 -10.66
C THR A 233 -16.72 38.63 -10.48
N PRO A 234 -17.66 39.47 -10.00
CA PRO A 234 -19.07 39.10 -9.97
C PRO A 234 -19.62 38.99 -11.40
N ILE A 235 -20.35 37.91 -11.67
CA ILE A 235 -21.08 37.70 -12.93
C ILE A 235 -22.56 37.88 -12.63
N ASP A 236 -23.14 38.94 -13.18
CA ASP A 236 -24.57 39.25 -13.06
C ASP A 236 -25.34 38.40 -14.07
N LEU A 237 -26.48 37.87 -13.65
CA LEU A 237 -27.26 36.91 -14.41
C LEU A 237 -28.71 37.36 -14.55
N VAL A 238 -29.27 37.17 -15.74
CA VAL A 238 -30.70 37.31 -15.97
C VAL A 238 -31.31 35.91 -16.06
N VAL A 239 -32.26 35.59 -15.20
CA VAL A 239 -32.88 34.27 -15.07
C VAL A 239 -34.33 34.30 -15.56
N SER A 240 -34.77 33.23 -16.23
CA SER A 240 -36.14 33.08 -16.69
C SER A 240 -37.10 32.76 -15.54
N VAL A 241 -38.20 33.49 -15.47
CA VAL A 241 -39.33 33.19 -14.59
C VAL A 241 -40.61 32.99 -15.38
N ARG A 242 -41.58 32.24 -14.82
CA ARG A 242 -42.89 32.09 -15.44
C ARG A 242 -43.68 33.39 -15.30
N PRO A 243 -44.53 33.73 -16.29
CA PRO A 243 -45.54 34.77 -16.09
C PRO A 243 -46.39 34.40 -14.88
N VAL A 244 -46.62 35.36 -13.98
CA VAL A 244 -47.61 35.19 -12.92
C VAL A 244 -48.97 35.13 -13.61
N GLN A 245 -49.62 33.96 -13.57
CA GLN A 245 -51.02 33.84 -13.97
C GLN A 245 -51.85 34.51 -12.87
N GLU A 246 -52.49 35.64 -13.19
CA GLU A 246 -53.54 36.19 -12.33
C GLU A 246 -54.70 35.18 -12.26
N PRO A 247 -55.22 34.85 -11.06
CA PRO A 247 -56.37 33.96 -10.94
C PRO A 247 -57.62 34.67 -11.49
N GLU A 248 -58.34 33.98 -12.38
CA GLU A 248 -59.68 34.37 -12.87
C GLU A 248 -60.73 34.41 -11.75
#